data_AF-A0A1J3FM64-F1
#
_entry.id   AF-A0A1J3FM64-F1
#
_cell.length_a   1.000
_cell.length_b   1.000
_cell.length_c   1.000
_cell.angle_alpha   90.00
_cell.angle_beta   90.00
_cell.angle_gamma   90.00
#
_symmetry.space_group_name_H-M   'P 1'
#
loop_
_entity.id
_entity.type
_entity.pdbx_description
1 polymer ?
#
loop_
_entity_poly.entity_id
_entity_poly.type
_entity_poly.pdbx_seq_one_letter_code
_entity_poly.pdbx_strand_id
1 'polypeptide(L)'
;TAAFLPLIWGSVADSFLGRFRTIVLTSSLYILGLALLTFSATIPSLCKDQETNASCVSQLKVTIFFCALYLIAIGEGGFKACLRAFGADQFDE
;
A
#
# COMPACT_ATOMS: atom_id res chain seq x y z
N THR A 1 -6.67 13.01 11.96
CA THR A 1 -5.63 12.32 11.15
C THR A 1 -6.18 11.63 9.91
N ALA A 2 -7.38 11.04 9.95
CA ALA A 2 -8.02 10.36 8.81
C ALA A 2 -8.27 11.23 7.55
N ALA A 3 -8.25 12.57 7.65
CA ALA A 3 -8.51 13.49 6.54
C ALA A 3 -7.24 13.97 5.79
N PHE A 4 -6.04 13.77 6.34
CA PHE A 4 -4.81 14.28 5.70
C PHE A 4 -4.40 13.47 4.45
N LEU A 5 -4.49 12.15 4.52
CA LEU A 5 -4.17 11.25 3.42
C LEU A 5 -5.07 11.49 2.18
N PRO A 6 -6.40 11.61 2.33
CA PRO A 6 -7.29 11.99 1.23
C PRO A 6 -6.99 13.37 0.64
N LEU A 7 -6.65 14.36 1.47
CA LEU A 7 -6.32 15.72 1.00
C LEU A 7 -5.07 15.72 0.13
N ILE A 8 -3.99 15.07 0.58
CA ILE A 8 -2.74 14.97 -0.19
C ILE A 8 -2.99 14.23 -1.51
N TRP A 9 -3.71 13.12 -1.49
CA TRP A 9 -4.06 12.38 -2.70
C TRP A 9 -4.97 13.16 -3.65
N GLY A 10 -5.91 13.94 -3.12
CA GLY A 10 -6.75 14.85 -3.90
C GLY A 10 -5.93 15.94 -4.59
N SER A 11 -5.03 16.61 -3.86
CA SER A 11 -4.13 17.61 -4.45
C SER A 11 -3.24 17.03 -5.55
N VAL A 12 -2.73 15.81 -5.36
CA VAL A 12 -1.94 15.08 -6.37
C VAL A 12 -2.80 14.72 -7.59
N ALA A 13 -4.05 14.30 -7.39
CA ALA A 13 -4.97 13.97 -8.48
C ALA A 13 -5.32 15.19 -9.34
N ASP A 14 -5.59 16.32 -8.69
CA ASP A 14 -5.98 17.57 -9.34
C ASP A 14 -4.81 18.26 -10.04
N SER A 15 -3.57 18.11 -9.54
CA SER A 15 -2.41 18.83 -10.09
C SER A 15 -1.65 18.11 -11.22
N PHE A 16 -1.58 16.77 -11.25
CA PHE A 16 -0.60 16.08 -12.12
C PHE A 16 -1.16 15.06 -13.13
N LEU A 17 -2.33 14.44 -12.88
CA LEU A 17 -2.68 13.19 -13.58
C LEU A 17 -4.16 13.06 -13.99
N GLY A 18 -5.09 13.77 -13.34
CA GLY A 18 -6.52 13.55 -13.52
C GLY A 18 -7.05 12.39 -12.69
N ARG A 19 -8.31 12.49 -12.26
CA ARG A 19 -8.97 11.61 -11.26
C ARG A 19 -8.79 10.11 -11.55
N PHE A 20 -8.95 9.68 -12.80
CA PHE A 20 -8.83 8.29 -13.23
C PHE A 20 -7.41 7.73 -13.07
N ARG A 21 -6.37 8.49 -13.46
CA ARG A 21 -4.99 8.02 -13.38
C ARG A 21 -4.52 7.86 -11.93
N THR A 22 -5.01 8.71 -11.02
CA THR A 22 -4.74 8.56 -9.59
C THR A 22 -5.39 7.30 -9.01
N ILE A 23 -6.62 6.96 -9.43
CA ILE A 23 -7.27 5.70 -9.04
C ILE A 23 -6.44 4.50 -9.51
N VAL A 24 -5.97 4.50 -10.76
CA VAL A 24 -5.12 3.42 -11.30
C VAL A 24 -3.79 3.31 -10.56
N LEU A 25 -3.12 4.43 -10.27
CA LEU A 25 -1.86 4.44 -9.52
C LEU A 25 -2.02 3.93 -8.09
N THR A 26 -3.02 4.45 -7.36
CA THR A 26 -3.27 4.06 -5.96
C THR A 26 -3.68 2.59 -5.84
N SER A 27 -4.49 2.10 -6.79
CA SER A 27 -4.85 0.68 -6.89
C SER A 27 -3.63 -0.19 -7.21
N SER A 28 -2.76 0.24 -8.14
CA SER A 28 -1.53 -0.49 -8.47
C SER A 28 -0.56 -0.59 -7.29
N LEU A 29 -0.39 0.50 -6.52
CA LEU A 29 0.42 0.52 -5.30
C LEU A 29 -0.15 -0.42 -4.22
N TYR A 30 -1.47 -0.48 -4.08
CA TYR A 30 -2.14 -1.39 -3.16
C TYR A 30 -1.89 -2.86 -3.52
N ILE A 31 -2.06 -3.22 -4.81
CA ILE A 31 -1.78 -4.58 -5.31
C ILE A 31 -0.31 -4.95 -5.10
N LEU A 32 0.61 -4.04 -5.40
CA LEU A 32 2.05 -4.26 -5.18
C LEU A 32 2.38 -4.48 -3.70
N GLY A 33 1.76 -3.72 -2.80
CA GLY A 33 1.90 -3.90 -1.36
C GLY A 33 1.43 -5.27 -0.90
N LEU A 34 0.28 -5.75 -1.37
CA LEU A 34 -0.22 -7.10 -1.07
C LEU A 34 0.70 -8.21 -1.63
N ALA A 35 1.23 -8.01 -2.84
CA ALA A 35 2.18 -8.95 -3.45
C ALA A 35 3.46 -9.06 -2.61
N LEU A 36 4.05 -7.93 -2.18
CA LEU A 36 5.23 -7.91 -1.33
C LEU A 36 4.97 -8.51 0.06
N LEU A 37 3.78 -8.27 0.63
CA LEU A 37 3.38 -8.85 1.91
C LEU A 37 3.31 -10.37 1.82
N THR A 38 2.67 -10.88 0.76
CA THR A 38 2.57 -12.32 0.47
C THR A 38 3.95 -12.93 0.25
N PHE A 39 4.79 -12.25 -0.53
CA PHE A 39 6.16 -12.68 -0.78
C PHE A 39 6.97 -12.80 0.52
N SER A 40 6.90 -11.79 1.40
CA SER A 40 7.56 -11.80 2.71
C SER A 40 7.13 -13.00 3.58
N ALA A 41 5.84 -13.35 3.54
CA ALA A 41 5.29 -14.50 4.26
C ALA A 41 5.73 -15.85 3.67
N THR A 42 5.90 -15.94 2.34
CA THR A 42 6.30 -17.18 1.66
C THR A 42 7.79 -17.48 1.69
N ILE A 43 8.65 -16.48 1.95
CA ILE A 43 10.09 -16.72 2.07
C ILE A 43 10.34 -17.65 3.27
N PRO A 44 10.99 -18.82 3.12
CA PRO A 44 11.37 -19.66 4.25
C PRO A 44 12.36 -18.90 5.14
N SER A 45 12.14 -18.88 6.46
CA SER A 45 13.17 -18.39 7.39
C SER A 45 14.35 -19.35 7.34
N LEU A 46 15.48 -18.90 6.79
CA LEU A 46 16.76 -19.62 6.79
C LEU A 46 17.35 -19.65 8.21
N CYS A 47 16.66 -20.26 9.16
CA CYS A 47 17.18 -20.54 10.48
C CYS A 47 17.80 -21.94 10.46
N LYS A 48 19.06 -22.01 10.02
CA LYS A 48 19.93 -23.16 10.30
C LYS A 48 20.76 -22.76 11.52
N ASP A 49 20.21 -22.95 12.72
CA ASP A 49 20.99 -23.20 13.93
C ASP A 49 20.07 -23.70 15.05
N GLN A 50 20.33 -24.93 15.49
CA GLN A 50 19.50 -25.70 16.41
C GLN A 50 19.94 -25.57 17.87
N GLU A 51 20.82 -24.63 18.23
CA GLU A 51 21.45 -24.63 19.57
C GLU A 51 21.27 -23.38 20.43
N THR A 52 20.63 -22.32 19.95
CA THR A 52 20.32 -21.16 20.80
C THR A 52 18.94 -20.61 20.47
N ASN A 53 18.15 -20.33 21.51
CA ASN A 53 16.80 -19.77 21.46
C ASN A 53 16.76 -18.31 20.94
N ALA A 54 17.59 -17.97 19.94
CA ALA A 54 17.57 -16.70 19.27
C ALA A 54 16.60 -16.79 18.09
N SER A 55 15.49 -16.07 18.18
CA SER A 55 14.58 -15.84 17.05
C SER A 55 15.37 -15.19 15.91
N CYS A 56 15.88 -16.00 14.98
CA CYS A 56 16.63 -15.52 13.81
C CYS A 56 15.61 -14.93 12.82
N VAL A 57 15.20 -13.70 13.10
CA VAL A 57 14.40 -12.90 12.20
C VAL A 57 15.35 -12.25 11.19
N SER A 58 15.27 -12.66 9.93
CA SER A 58 16.01 -12.01 8.85
C SER A 58 15.60 -10.55 8.77
N GLN A 59 16.55 -9.63 8.98
CA GLN A 59 16.36 -8.17 8.87
C GLN A 59 15.68 -7.81 7.53
N LEU A 60 16.03 -8.52 6.45
CA LEU A 60 15.44 -8.34 5.13
C LEU A 60 13.92 -8.62 5.12
N LYS A 61 13.46 -9.68 5.79
CA LYS A 61 12.01 -9.98 5.91
C LYS A 61 11.27 -8.87 6.61
N VAL A 62 11.85 -8.32 7.68
CA VAL A 62 11.26 -7.22 8.45
C VAL A 62 11.15 -5.96 7.60
N THR A 63 12.21 -5.60 6.88
CA THR A 63 12.20 -4.45 5.97
C THR A 63 11.15 -4.62 4.88
N ILE A 64 11.10 -5.77 4.20
CA ILE A 64 10.11 -6.03 3.15
C ILE A 64 8.68 -5.99 3.71
N PHE A 65 8.47 -6.54 4.91
CA PHE A 65 7.18 -6.52 5.58
C PHE A 65 6.70 -5.09 5.88
N PHE A 66 7.56 -4.24 6.48
CA PHE A 66 7.20 -2.85 6.75
C PHE A 66 7.02 -2.03 5.47
N CYS A 67 7.87 -2.23 4.46
CA CYS A 67 7.68 -1.61 3.14
C CYS A 67 6.32 -1.98 2.52
N ALA A 68 5.93 -3.25 2.59
CA ALA A 68 4.64 -3.71 2.11
C ALA A 68 3.47 -3.03 2.85
N LEU A 69 3.55 -2.93 4.19
CA LEU A 69 2.52 -2.24 4.99
C LEU A 69 2.39 -0.76 4.64
N TYR A 70 3.50 -0.05 4.42
CA TYR A 70 3.45 1.36 4.00
C TYR A 70 2.82 1.53 2.62
N LEU A 71 3.13 0.66 1.66
CA LEU A 71 2.52 0.68 0.33
C LEU A 71 1.01 0.43 0.38
N ILE A 72 0.58 -0.54 1.19
CA ILE A 72 -0.85 -0.83 1.42
C ILE A 72 -1.56 0.38 2.01
N ALA A 73 -1.00 0.98 3.06
CA ALA A 73 -1.59 2.13 3.74
C ALA A 73 -1.75 3.34 2.79
N ILE A 74 -0.73 3.59 1.97
CA ILE A 74 -0.73 4.67 0.96
C ILE A 74 -1.78 4.39 -0.13
N GLY A 75 -1.83 3.17 -0.67
CA GLY A 75 -2.74 2.78 -1.74
C GLY A 75 -4.21 2.79 -1.30
N GLU A 76 -4.51 2.27 -0.11
CA GLU A 76 -5.88 2.21 0.42
C GLU A 76 -6.47 3.58 0.71
N GLY A 77 -5.64 4.51 1.22
CA GLY A 77 -6.03 5.89 1.49
C GLY A 77 -6.39 6.67 0.22
N GLY A 78 -5.60 6.52 -0.85
CA GLY A 78 -5.87 7.17 -2.14
C GLY A 78 -7.04 6.56 -2.90
N PHE A 79 -7.10 5.22 -2.97
CA PHE A 79 -8.16 4.51 -3.69
C PHE A 79 -9.55 4.84 -3.12
N LYS A 80 -9.74 4.74 -1.80
CA LYS A 80 -11.04 5.01 -1.16
C LYS A 80 -11.49 6.46 -1.28
N ALA A 81 -10.56 7.41 -1.27
CA ALA A 81 -10.86 8.84 -1.41
C ALA A 81 -11.31 9.17 -2.84
N CYS A 82 -10.54 8.73 -3.85
CA CYS A 82 -10.84 9.04 -5.25
C CYS A 82 -12.05 8.27 -5.79
N LEU A 83 -12.29 7.04 -5.34
CA LEU A 83 -13.43 6.23 -5.79
C LEU A 83 -14.78 6.85 -5.41
N ARG A 84 -14.92 7.38 -4.19
CA ARG A 84 -16.16 8.04 -3.74
C ARG A 84 -16.45 9.29 -4.54
N ALA A 85 -15.41 10.06 -4.82
CA ALA A 85 -15.53 11.31 -5.54
C ALA A 85 -15.86 11.07 -7.03
N PHE A 86 -15.23 10.07 -7.65
CA PHE A 86 -15.56 9.63 -9.02
C PHE A 86 -16.96 9.02 -9.12
N GLY A 87 -17.39 8.26 -8.11
CA GLY A 87 -18.74 7.70 -8.05
C GLY A 87 -19.83 8.77 -7.90
N ALA A 88 -19.53 9.89 -7.24
CA ALA A 88 -20.45 11.03 -7.15
C ALA A 88 -20.59 11.75 -8.50
N ASP A 89 -19.48 11.97 -9.22
CA ASP A 89 -19.50 12.62 -10.55
C ASP A 89 -20.42 11.90 -11.55
N GLN A 90 -20.60 10.58 -11.42
CA GLN A 90 -21.45 9.78 -12.31
C GLN A 90 -22.96 10.07 -12.17
N PHE A 91 -23.39 10.78 -11.13
CA PHE A 91 -24.79 11.16 -10.91
C PHE A 91 -25.05 12.66 -11.13
N ASP A 92 -24.00 13.44 -11.38
CA ASP A 92 -24.12 14.87 -11.72
C ASP A 92 -24.30 15.09 -13.24
N GLU A 93 -24.45 14.01 -14.01
CA GLU A 93 -24.94 13.96 -15.41
C GLU A 93 -26.33 13.30 -15.49
#